data_AF-A0AA90VMR0-F1
#
_entry.id   AF-A0AA90VMR0-F1
#
_cell.length_a   1.000
_cell.length_b   1.000
_cell.length_c   1.000
_cell.angle_alpha   90.00
_cell.angle_beta   90.00
_cell.angle_gamma   90.00
#
_symmetry.space_group_name_H-M   'P 1'
#
loop_
_entity.id
_entity.type
_entity.pdbx_description
1 polymer ?
#
loop_
_entity_poly.entity_id
_entity_poly.type
_entity_poly.pdbx_seq_one_letter_code
_entity_poly.pdbx_strand_id
1 'polypeptide(L)'
;MLLQDIETCRQARLVLRELIKGDKSRAQLWGSLVDNQLDDVDLRFILPPLANEGYIEESEGMWHILDKGVKYMQTYDRMMLESIEGYPYRQKKSKEDENLILQKQSFKWAKISVIVSILIALIGWIAEHLNGAIAAISTLFHE
;
A
#
# COMPACT_ATOMS: atom_id res chain seq x y z
N MET A 1 8.58 12.08 14.97
CA MET A 1 7.57 13.01 14.39
C MET A 1 7.08 12.42 13.07
N LEU A 2 6.41 11.28 13.14
CA LEU A 2 5.83 10.59 11.97
C LEU A 2 4.40 10.99 11.65
N LEU A 3 3.80 11.85 12.46
CA LEU A 3 2.38 12.16 12.42
C LEU A 3 2.08 13.51 11.76
N GLN A 4 2.90 13.96 10.81
CA GLN A 4 2.63 15.22 10.08
C GLN A 4 1.78 15.02 8.82
N ASP A 5 1.88 13.86 8.19
CA ASP A 5 1.10 13.54 6.99
C ASP A 5 -0.20 12.81 7.35
N ILE A 6 -1.32 13.29 6.82
CA ILE A 6 -2.67 12.79 7.13
C ILE A 6 -2.81 11.32 6.70
N GLU A 7 -2.21 10.95 5.56
CA GLU A 7 -2.27 9.58 5.06
C GLU A 7 -1.45 8.64 5.95
N THR A 8 -0.23 9.03 6.29
CA THR A 8 0.64 8.26 7.20
C THR A 8 -0.02 8.06 8.57
N CYS A 9 -0.70 9.09 9.10
CA CYS A 9 -1.51 8.98 10.31
C CYS A 9 -2.69 8.01 10.15
N ARG A 10 -3.39 8.05 9.02
CA ARG A 10 -4.51 7.14 8.71
C ARG A 10 -4.02 5.70 8.67
N GLN A 11 -2.92 5.45 7.96
CA GLN A 11 -2.34 4.13 7.80
C GLN A 11 -1.81 3.57 9.13
N ALA A 12 -1.12 4.40 9.94
CA ALA A 12 -0.70 4.04 11.29
C ALA A 12 -1.89 3.61 12.18
N ARG A 13 -3.01 4.35 12.13
CA ARG A 13 -4.23 3.99 12.89
C ARG A 13 -4.83 2.66 12.45
N LEU A 14 -4.78 2.34 11.14
CA LEU A 14 -5.24 1.04 10.65
C LEU A 14 -4.41 -0.12 11.20
N VAL A 15 -3.08 0.03 11.19
CA VAL A 15 -2.17 -0.96 11.78
C VAL A 15 -2.47 -1.15 13.27
N LEU A 16 -2.57 -0.05 14.03
CA LEU A 16 -2.86 -0.13 15.47
C LEU A 16 -4.23 -0.76 15.76
N ARG A 17 -5.28 -0.48 14.96
CA ARG A 17 -6.59 -1.14 15.11
C ARG A 17 -6.52 -2.64 14.89
N GLU A 18 -5.72 -3.11 13.94
CA GLU A 18 -5.56 -4.54 13.72
C GLU A 18 -4.80 -5.21 14.86
N LEU A 19 -3.78 -4.54 15.42
CA LEU A 19 -3.01 -5.07 16.55
C LEU A 19 -3.79 -5.06 17.88
N ILE A 20 -4.76 -4.16 18.06
CA ILE A 20 -5.70 -4.20 19.20
C ILE A 20 -6.52 -5.51 19.19
N LYS A 21 -6.81 -6.06 18.02
CA LYS A 21 -7.57 -7.32 17.90
C LYS A 21 -6.72 -8.55 18.24
N GLY A 22 -5.41 -8.38 18.34
CA GLY A 22 -4.45 -9.44 18.62
C GLY A 22 -3.19 -9.28 17.78
N ASP A 23 -2.14 -9.92 18.25
CA ASP A 23 -0.81 -9.86 17.66
C ASP A 23 -0.82 -10.45 16.25
N LYS A 24 -0.07 -9.81 15.35
CA LYS A 24 -0.05 -10.20 13.92
C LYS A 24 1.34 -10.13 13.35
N SER A 25 1.68 -11.12 12.53
CA SER A 25 2.84 -11.00 11.65
C SER A 25 2.58 -9.96 10.58
N ARG A 26 3.65 -9.48 9.95
CA ARG A 26 3.54 -8.52 8.83
C ARG A 26 2.69 -9.05 7.67
N ALA A 27 2.77 -10.34 7.37
CA ALA A 27 1.96 -10.98 6.33
C ALA A 27 0.47 -11.00 6.70
N GLN A 28 0.15 -11.24 7.98
CA GLN A 28 -1.23 -11.18 8.47
C GLN A 28 -1.78 -9.76 8.47
N LEU A 29 -0.96 -8.77 8.83
CA LEU A 29 -1.32 -7.35 8.72
C LEU A 29 -1.63 -6.97 7.27
N TRP A 30 -0.77 -7.35 6.32
CA TRP A 30 -1.01 -7.11 4.91
C TRP A 30 -2.32 -7.77 4.44
N GLY A 31 -2.52 -9.04 4.76
CA GLY A 31 -3.76 -9.75 4.42
C GLY A 31 -5.03 -9.11 5.00
N SER A 32 -4.93 -8.50 6.19
CA SER A 32 -6.06 -7.82 6.85
C SER A 32 -6.31 -6.40 6.32
N LEU A 33 -5.30 -5.77 5.73
CA LEU A 33 -5.32 -4.35 5.36
C LEU A 33 -5.25 -4.09 3.85
N VAL A 34 -5.19 -5.15 3.03
CA VAL A 34 -5.16 -5.05 1.56
C VAL A 34 -6.38 -4.28 1.01
N ASP A 35 -7.57 -4.51 1.56
CA ASP A 35 -8.81 -3.81 1.18
C ASP A 35 -8.80 -2.32 1.58
N ASN A 36 -7.96 -1.95 2.55
CA ASN A 36 -7.76 -0.58 3.01
C ASN A 36 -6.67 0.16 2.21
N GLN A 37 -6.22 -0.44 1.10
CA GLN A 37 -5.15 0.04 0.23
C GLN A 37 -3.80 0.17 0.96
N LEU A 38 -3.55 -0.68 1.95
CA LEU A 38 -2.27 -0.77 2.64
C LEU A 38 -1.53 -2.03 2.18
N ASP A 39 -0.44 -1.85 1.44
CA ASP A 39 0.35 -2.96 0.91
C ASP A 39 1.58 -3.30 1.77
N ASP A 40 2.32 -4.35 1.39
CA ASP A 40 3.53 -4.78 2.10
C ASP A 40 4.62 -3.70 2.13
N VAL A 41 4.67 -2.84 1.11
CA VAL A 41 5.63 -1.75 1.01
C VAL A 41 5.28 -0.68 2.03
N ASP A 42 4.01 -0.26 2.10
CA ASP A 42 3.51 0.68 3.10
C ASP A 42 3.81 0.19 4.53
N LEU A 43 3.59 -1.10 4.81
CA LEU A 43 3.87 -1.69 6.12
C LEU A 43 5.37 -1.62 6.50
N ARG A 44 6.28 -1.82 5.55
CA ARG A 44 7.73 -1.66 5.79
C ARG A 44 8.11 -0.24 6.17
N PHE A 45 7.36 0.75 5.70
CA PHE A 45 7.60 2.16 6.02
C PHE A 45 6.96 2.58 7.35
N ILE A 46 5.84 1.98 7.74
CA ILE A 46 5.06 2.40 8.92
C ILE A 46 5.46 1.66 10.21
N LEU A 47 5.79 0.37 10.11
CA LEU A 47 6.08 -0.45 11.29
C LEU A 47 7.33 0.02 12.07
N PRO A 48 8.51 0.23 11.44
CA PRO A 48 9.70 0.67 12.17
C PRO A 48 9.48 1.98 12.94
N PRO A 49 8.87 3.02 12.35
CA PRO A 49 8.62 4.24 13.09
C PRO A 49 7.60 4.11 14.23
N LEU A 50 6.56 3.29 14.08
CA LEU A 50 5.66 2.99 15.19
C LEU A 50 6.37 2.28 16.34
N ALA A 51 7.32 1.39 16.01
CA ALA A 51 8.16 0.69 16.98
C ALA A 51 9.14 1.65 17.67
N ASN A 52 9.81 2.51 16.91
CA ASN A 52 10.75 3.51 17.43
C ASN A 52 10.08 4.51 18.36
N GLU A 53 8.82 4.87 18.08
CA GLU A 53 8.03 5.74 18.97
C GLU A 53 7.37 4.96 20.12
N GLY A 54 7.55 3.63 20.21
CA GLY A 54 7.08 2.80 21.32
C GLY A 54 5.58 2.57 21.33
N TYR A 55 4.90 2.63 20.18
CA TYR A 55 3.49 2.25 20.06
C TYR A 55 3.30 0.76 19.86
N ILE A 56 4.28 0.10 19.25
CA ILE A 56 4.29 -1.33 18.97
C ILE A 56 5.68 -1.90 19.27
N GLU A 57 5.79 -3.21 19.35
CA GLU A 57 7.06 -3.92 19.40
C GLU A 57 6.99 -5.18 18.53
N GLU A 58 8.14 -5.66 18.07
CA GLU A 58 8.26 -6.93 17.38
C GLU A 58 8.84 -7.98 18.34
N SER A 59 8.14 -9.10 18.52
CA SER A 59 8.63 -10.27 19.25
C SER A 59 8.31 -11.52 18.45
N GLU A 60 9.30 -12.40 18.27
CA GLU A 60 9.15 -13.67 17.55
C GLU A 60 8.54 -13.53 16.12
N GLY A 61 8.77 -12.39 15.45
CA GLY A 61 8.22 -12.10 14.12
C GLY A 61 6.76 -11.66 14.10
N MET A 62 6.20 -11.40 15.29
CA MET A 62 4.86 -10.88 15.51
C MET A 62 4.95 -9.43 15.99
N TRP A 63 4.03 -8.60 15.52
CA TRP A 63 3.87 -7.24 16.01
C TRP A 63 2.84 -7.22 17.13
N HIS A 64 3.21 -6.58 18.22
CA HIS A 64 2.41 -6.42 19.43
C HIS A 64 2.13 -4.93 19.65
N ILE A 65 0.93 -4.59 20.11
CA ILE A 65 0.63 -3.21 20.50
C ILE A 65 1.04 -2.97 21.96
N LEU A 66 1.70 -1.84 22.21
CA LEU A 66 2.08 -1.41 23.55
C LEU A 66 1.00 -0.51 24.16
N ASP A 67 1.04 -0.35 25.49
CA ASP A 67 0.12 0.54 26.24
C ASP A 67 0.02 1.95 25.64
N LYS A 68 1.14 2.48 25.14
CA LYS A 68 1.19 3.79 24.47
C LYS A 68 0.35 3.79 23.18
N GLY A 69 0.43 2.72 22.38
CA GLY A 69 -0.39 2.51 21.18
C GLY A 69 -1.88 2.41 21.51
N VAL A 70 -2.22 1.67 22.56
CA VAL A 70 -3.61 1.53 23.03
C VAL A 70 -4.18 2.88 23.48
N LYS A 71 -3.45 3.61 24.34
CA LYS A 71 -3.86 4.94 24.82
C LYS A 71 -4.02 5.94 23.68
N TYR A 72 -3.14 5.89 22.68
CA TYR A 72 -3.25 6.72 21.47
C TYR A 72 -4.56 6.46 20.74
N MET A 73 -4.92 5.20 20.50
CA MET A 73 -6.16 4.83 19.82
C MET A 73 -7.41 5.21 20.62
N GLN A 74 -7.42 4.99 21.93
CA GLN A 74 -8.53 5.41 22.81
C GLN A 74 -8.73 6.93 22.80
N THR A 75 -7.64 7.69 22.81
CA THR A 75 -7.69 9.16 22.75
C THR A 75 -8.27 9.62 21.42
N TYR A 76 -7.86 8.99 20.32
CA TYR A 76 -8.38 9.28 18.99
C TYR A 76 -9.88 8.96 18.87
N ASP A 77 -10.31 7.78 19.32
CA ASP A 77 -11.72 7.39 19.27
C ASP A 77 -12.59 8.32 20.14
N ARG A 78 -12.09 8.76 21.30
CA ARG A 78 -12.76 9.79 22.12
C ARG A 78 -12.89 11.12 21.38
N MET A 79 -11.82 11.63 20.77
CA MET A 79 -11.87 12.88 19.99
C MET A 79 -12.86 12.77 18.82
N MET A 80 -12.95 11.61 18.16
CA MET A 80 -13.93 11.39 17.10
C MET A 80 -15.37 11.39 17.65
N LEU A 81 -15.63 10.76 18.79
CA LEU A 81 -16.95 10.76 19.44
C LEU A 81 -17.37 12.16 19.92
N GLU A 82 -16.47 12.88 20.60
CA GLU A 82 -16.69 14.26 21.06
C GLU A 82 -16.90 15.21 19.86
N SER A 83 -16.24 14.95 18.73
CA SER A 83 -16.46 15.72 17.50
C SER A 83 -17.84 15.46 16.87
N ILE A 84 -18.41 14.27 17.04
CA ILE A 84 -19.75 13.92 16.56
C ILE A 84 -20.83 14.53 17.47
N GLU A 85 -20.61 14.55 18.79
CA GLU A 85 -21.55 15.11 19.77
C GLU A 85 -21.48 16.65 19.86
N GLY A 86 -20.36 17.28 19.48
CA GLY A 86 -20.11 18.71 19.68
C GLY A 86 -20.42 19.64 18.50
N TYR A 87 -20.23 19.25 17.23
CA TYR A 87 -20.51 20.07 16.03
C TYR A 87 -20.60 19.16 14.78
N PRO A 88 -21.39 19.50 13.74
CA PRO A 88 -21.51 18.62 12.58
C PRO A 88 -20.21 18.67 11.78
N TYR A 89 -19.37 17.65 11.93
CA TYR A 89 -18.39 17.34 10.90
C TYR A 89 -19.22 16.97 9.67
N ARG A 90 -19.37 17.92 8.74
CA ARG A 90 -19.80 17.63 7.38
C ARG A 90 -18.90 16.50 6.91
N GLN A 91 -19.47 15.30 6.82
CA GLN A 91 -19.14 14.36 5.76
C GLN A 91 -19.46 15.07 4.43
N LYS A 92 -18.65 16.06 4.05
CA LYS A 92 -18.44 16.28 2.64
C LYS A 92 -17.59 15.09 2.23
N LYS A 93 -18.25 14.04 1.71
CA LYS A 93 -17.70 13.35 0.54
C LYS A 93 -17.41 14.46 -0.47
N SER A 94 -16.24 15.08 -0.38
CA SER A 94 -15.82 16.05 -1.37
C SER A 94 -15.60 15.24 -2.63
N LYS A 95 -16.13 15.70 -3.77
CA LYS A 95 -15.79 15.13 -5.07
C LYS A 95 -14.26 15.07 -5.31
N GLU A 96 -13.47 15.79 -4.51
CA GLU A 96 -12.01 15.68 -4.46
C GLU A 96 -11.50 14.33 -3.95
N ASP A 97 -12.13 13.69 -2.95
CA ASP A 97 -11.68 12.38 -2.45
C ASP A 97 -11.95 11.27 -3.48
N GLU A 98 -13.10 11.33 -4.18
CA GLU A 98 -13.40 10.42 -5.29
C GLU A 98 -12.44 10.65 -6.48
N ASN A 99 -12.14 11.91 -6.80
CA ASN A 99 -11.17 12.24 -7.85
C ASN A 99 -9.73 11.87 -7.47
N LEU A 100 -9.33 11.98 -6.20
CA LEU A 100 -8.00 11.55 -5.72
C LEU A 100 -7.86 10.03 -5.73
N ILE A 101 -8.91 9.28 -5.38
CA ILE A 101 -8.93 7.82 -5.49
C ILE A 101 -8.89 7.39 -6.97
N LEU A 102 -9.66 8.04 -7.84
CA LEU A 102 -9.66 7.78 -9.29
C LEU A 102 -8.32 8.17 -9.94
N GLN A 103 -7.70 9.27 -9.51
CA GLN A 103 -6.38 9.70 -9.99
C GLN A 103 -5.25 8.77 -9.49
N LYS A 104 -5.33 8.28 -8.25
CA LYS A 104 -4.39 7.27 -7.73
C LYS A 104 -4.56 5.92 -8.42
N GLN A 105 -5.80 5.50 -8.71
CA GLN A 105 -6.06 4.31 -9.52
C GLN A 105 -5.52 4.48 -10.94
N SER A 106 -5.82 5.60 -11.62
CA SER A 106 -5.35 5.82 -12.99
C SER A 106 -3.83 5.87 -13.08
N PHE A 107 -3.13 6.41 -12.07
CA PHE A 107 -1.67 6.39 -12.03
C PHE A 107 -1.08 4.99 -11.85
N LYS A 108 -1.74 4.11 -11.07
CA LYS A 108 -1.32 2.71 -10.92
C LYS A 108 -1.58 1.91 -12.20
N TRP A 109 -2.74 2.10 -12.86
CA TRP A 109 -3.03 1.48 -14.16
C TRP A 109 -2.11 1.99 -15.28
N ALA A 110 -1.71 3.26 -15.25
CA ALA A 110 -0.74 3.81 -16.19
C ALA A 110 0.61 3.08 -16.08
N LYS A 111 1.12 2.87 -14.85
CA LYS A 111 2.36 2.10 -14.62
C LYS A 111 2.26 0.65 -15.13
N ILE A 112 1.12 -0.01 -14.90
CA ILE A 112 0.87 -1.36 -15.44
C ILE A 112 0.85 -1.35 -16.97
N SER A 113 0.22 -0.35 -17.59
CA SER A 113 0.17 -0.25 -19.06
C SER A 113 1.55 -0.04 -19.69
N VAL A 114 2.44 0.71 -19.03
CA VAL A 114 3.83 0.91 -19.49
C VAL A 114 4.60 -0.41 -19.44
N ILE A 115 4.47 -1.18 -18.36
CA ILE A 115 5.12 -2.49 -18.22
C ILE A 115 4.60 -3.46 -19.31
N VAL A 116 3.28 -3.51 -19.53
CA VAL A 116 2.68 -4.36 -20.58
C VAL A 116 3.16 -3.94 -21.97
N SER A 117 3.27 -2.64 -22.25
CA SER A 117 3.75 -2.13 -23.54
C SER A 117 5.21 -2.51 -23.80
N ILE A 118 6.06 -2.45 -22.77
CA ILE A 118 7.47 -2.89 -22.86
C ILE A 118 7.55 -4.39 -23.12
N LEU A 119 6.73 -5.21 -22.44
CA LEU A 119 6.69 -6.65 -22.67
C LEU A 119 6.25 -7.01 -24.10
N ILE A 120 5.24 -6.32 -24.63
CA ILE A 120 4.80 -6.52 -26.03
C ILE A 120 5.92 -6.17 -27.01
N ALA A 121 6.62 -5.05 -26.78
CA ALA A 121 7.74 -4.65 -27.63
C ALA A 121 8.91 -5.65 -27.59
N LEU A 122 9.23 -6.20 -26.42
CA LEU A 122 10.26 -7.23 -26.26
C LEU A 122 9.89 -8.52 -26.99
N ILE A 123 8.64 -8.98 -26.89
CA ILE A 123 8.16 -10.16 -27.62
C ILE A 123 8.24 -9.94 -29.13
N GLY A 124 7.85 -8.75 -29.61
CA GLY A 124 7.96 -8.37 -31.01
C GLY A 124 9.40 -8.38 -31.53
N TRP A 125 10.33 -7.79 -30.78
CA TRP A 125 11.76 -7.79 -31.11
C TRP A 125 12.31 -9.23 -31.20
N ILE A 126 12.01 -10.08 -30.21
CA ILE A 126 12.46 -11.47 -30.19
C ILE A 126 11.94 -12.23 -31.42
N ALA A 127 10.67 -12.04 -31.79
CA ALA A 127 10.07 -12.67 -32.97
C ALA A 127 10.74 -12.22 -34.28
N GLU A 128 11.11 -10.94 -34.39
CA GLU A 128 11.77 -10.38 -35.57
C GLU A 128 13.22 -10.88 -35.71
N HIS A 129 13.95 -11.01 -34.60
CA HIS A 129 15.28 -11.64 -34.58
C HIS A 129 15.23 -13.14 -34.92
N LEU A 130 14.23 -13.88 -34.42
CA LEU A 130 14.05 -15.29 -34.78
C LEU A 130 13.73 -15.47 -36.27
N ASN A 131 12.83 -14.65 -36.83
CA ASN A 131 12.49 -14.70 -38.25
C ASN A 131 13.69 -14.34 -39.13
N GLY A 132 14.47 -13.31 -38.74
CA GLY A 132 15.71 -12.96 -39.43
C GLY A 132 16.77 -14.05 -39.39
N ALA A 133 16.94 -14.72 -38.25
CA ALA A 133 17.87 -15.84 -38.10
C ALA A 133 17.46 -17.07 -38.93
N ILE A 134 16.17 -17.41 -38.95
CA ILE A 134 15.65 -18.53 -39.76
C ILE A 134 15.83 -18.22 -41.26
N ALA A 135 15.56 -16.98 -41.70
CA ALA A 135 15.77 -16.56 -43.08
C ALA A 135 17.25 -16.63 -43.50
N ALA A 136 18.16 -16.17 -42.63
CA ALA A 136 19.60 -16.22 -42.87
C ALA A 136 20.17 -17.66 -42.94
N ILE A 137 19.67 -18.56 -42.08
CA ILE A 137 20.02 -19.99 -42.14
C ILE A 137 19.47 -20.63 -43.41
N SER A 138 18.25 -20.28 -43.83
CA SER A 138 17.65 -20.81 -45.06
C SER A 138 18.38 -20.37 -46.33
N THR A 139 19.00 -19.18 -46.35
CA THR A 139 19.82 -18.73 -47.49
C THR A 139 21.19 -19.41 -47.53
N LEU A 140 21.74 -19.79 -46.39
CA LEU A 140 23.03 -20.51 -46.27
C LEU A 140 22.95 -21.99 -46.67
N PHE A 141 21.76 -22.60 -46.63
CA PHE A 141 21.54 -24.01 -47.01
C PHE A 141 21.08 -24.19 -48.47
N HIS A 142 20.86 -23.09 -49.23
CA HIS A 142 20.37 -23.11 -50.61
C HIS A 142 21.38 -22.64 -51.68
N GLU A 143 22.64 -22.38 -51.30
CA GLU A 143 23.81 -22.37 -52.20
C GLU A 143 24.51 -23.73 -52.21
#